data_AF-K1TR31-F1
#
_entry.id   AF-K1TR31-F1
#
_cell.length_a   1.000
_cell.length_b   1.000
_cell.length_c   1.000
_cell.angle_alpha   90.00
_cell.angle_beta   90.00
_cell.angle_gamma   90.00
#
_symmetry.space_group_name_H-M   'P 1'
#
loop_
_entity.id
_entity.type
_entity.pdbx_description
1 polymer ?
#
loop_
_entity_poly.entity_id
_entity_poly.type
_entity_poly.pdbx_seq_one_letter_code
_entity_poly.pdbx_strand_id
1 'polypeptide(L)'
;MYFATNDVHVPRFPHNRFRGKNKMGLRGDAIAQFDWSVGQLLEALDKMGLTQNTLIILSSDNGPVVDDGYDDKAEELLNGHEPAGNLRGGKYSAFEGGTRVPVIVHWPKAINKPEVS
;
A
#
# COMPACT_ATOMS: atom_id res chain seq x y z
N MET A 1 -5.77 -1.79 17.42
CA MET A 1 -4.37 -1.62 16.94
C MET A 1 -4.40 -0.61 15.81
N TYR A 2 -3.50 0.37 15.82
CA TYR A 2 -3.29 1.27 14.68
C TYR A 2 -1.87 1.03 14.18
N PHE A 3 -1.74 0.61 12.92
CA PHE A 3 -0.46 0.26 12.31
C PHE A 3 -0.25 1.15 11.09
N ALA A 4 0.51 2.24 11.27
CA ALA A 4 0.83 3.21 10.23
C ALA A 4 2.23 2.92 9.69
N THR A 5 2.32 2.27 8.54
CA THR A 5 3.60 1.97 7.88
C THR A 5 4.23 3.24 7.33
N ASN A 6 5.57 3.32 7.33
CA ASN A 6 6.28 4.33 6.54
C ASN A 6 6.16 4.04 5.03
N ASP A 7 6.10 2.76 4.65
CA ASP A 7 5.96 2.38 3.24
C ASP A 7 4.65 2.97 2.69
N VAL A 8 4.65 3.70 1.57
CA VAL A 8 5.73 3.86 0.56
C VAL A 8 6.33 5.27 0.46
N HIS A 9 6.28 6.02 1.56
CA HIS A 9 6.79 7.40 1.65
C HIS A 9 8.32 7.44 1.48
N VAL A 10 8.81 8.54 0.91
CA VAL A 10 10.26 8.80 0.78
C VAL A 10 10.92 9.17 2.12
N PRO A 11 12.24 8.96 2.29
CA PRO A 11 13.10 8.14 1.44
C PRO A 11 12.67 6.66 1.51
N ARG A 12 12.41 6.05 0.35
CA ARG A 12 11.99 4.64 0.31
C ARG A 12 13.17 3.77 0.67
N PHE A 13 13.10 3.12 1.83
CA PHE A 13 14.21 2.33 2.37
C PHE A 13 13.79 0.90 2.72
N PRO A 14 13.29 0.11 1.75
CA PRO A 14 12.87 -1.26 1.99
C PRO A 14 14.03 -2.12 2.50
N HIS A 15 13.76 -3.20 3.20
CA HIS A 15 14.75 -4.14 3.69
C HIS A 15 15.50 -4.81 2.53
N ASN A 16 16.75 -5.23 2.74
CA ASN A 16 17.61 -5.87 1.73
C ASN A 16 16.97 -7.08 1.04
N ARG A 17 16.02 -7.76 1.70
CA ARG A 17 15.29 -8.88 1.11
C ARG A 17 14.34 -8.48 -0.03
N PHE A 18 14.00 -7.20 -0.17
CA PHE A 18 13.13 -6.68 -1.24
C PHE A 18 13.90 -5.86 -2.29
N ARG A 19 14.98 -5.18 -1.89
CA ARG A 19 15.74 -4.28 -2.77
C ARG A 19 16.18 -4.93 -4.09
N GLY A 20 15.92 -4.24 -5.20
CA GLY A 20 16.36 -4.62 -6.55
C GLY A 20 15.59 -5.79 -7.14
N LYS A 21 14.45 -6.19 -6.55
CA LYS A 21 13.62 -7.30 -7.05
C LYS A 21 12.43 -6.82 -7.86
N ASN A 22 12.00 -5.58 -7.67
CA ASN A 22 10.93 -4.97 -8.44
C ASN A 22 11.47 -4.12 -9.60
N LYS A 23 10.86 -4.24 -10.78
CA LYS A 23 11.21 -3.43 -11.96
C LYS A 23 10.94 -1.94 -11.75
N MET A 24 10.05 -1.58 -10.81
CA MET A 24 9.74 -0.21 -10.43
C MET A 24 10.70 0.41 -9.39
N GLY A 25 11.90 -0.15 -9.25
CA GLY A 25 12.92 0.36 -8.32
C GLY A 25 12.46 0.36 -6.86
N LEU A 26 13.02 1.29 -6.08
CA LEU A 26 12.77 1.37 -4.62
C LEU A 26 11.30 1.63 -4.27
N ARG A 27 10.56 2.36 -5.11
CA ARG A 27 9.12 2.54 -4.94
C ARG A 27 8.38 1.20 -5.03
N GLY A 28 8.68 0.40 -6.04
CA GLY A 28 8.09 -0.94 -6.19
C GLY A 28 8.53 -1.92 -5.09
N ASP A 29 9.79 -1.84 -4.66
CA ASP A 29 10.31 -2.67 -3.57
C ASP A 29 9.62 -2.33 -2.22
N ALA A 30 9.35 -1.05 -1.97
CA ALA A 30 8.60 -0.61 -0.78
C ALA A 30 7.13 -1.08 -0.81
N ILE A 31 6.48 -1.09 -1.98
CA ILE A 31 5.12 -1.67 -2.12
C ILE A 31 5.14 -3.17 -1.77
N ALA A 32 6.13 -3.92 -2.27
CA ALA A 32 6.26 -5.35 -1.97
C ALA A 32 6.56 -5.62 -0.48
N GLN A 33 7.29 -4.72 0.17
CA GLN A 33 7.51 -4.79 1.62
C GLN A 33 6.22 -4.51 2.41
N PHE A 34 5.43 -3.52 1.99
CA PHE A 34 4.13 -3.22 2.59
C PHE A 34 3.19 -4.43 2.50
N ASP A 35 3.06 -5.02 1.31
CA ASP A 35 2.25 -6.22 1.07
C ASP A 35 2.68 -7.39 1.98
N TRP A 36 3.99 -7.67 2.04
CA TRP A 36 4.54 -8.68 2.94
C TRP A 36 4.19 -8.39 4.41
N SER A 37 4.26 -7.13 4.84
CA SER A 37 3.98 -6.73 6.23
C SER A 37 2.52 -6.94 6.60
N VAL A 38 1.59 -6.66 5.67
CA VAL A 38 0.17 -7.00 5.83
C VAL A 38 0.00 -8.52 5.98
N GLY A 39 0.66 -9.30 5.13
CA GLY A 39 0.65 -10.76 5.22
C GLY A 39 1.11 -11.29 6.59
N GLN A 40 2.15 -10.69 7.18
CA GLN A 40 2.63 -11.08 8.51
C GLN A 40 1.62 -10.76 9.63
N LEU A 41 0.88 -9.66 9.52
CA LEU A 41 -0.19 -9.35 10.48
C LEU A 41 -1.33 -10.37 10.38
N LEU A 42 -1.74 -10.72 9.16
CA LEU A 42 -2.77 -11.75 8.95
C LEU A 42 -2.32 -13.11 9.49
N GLU A 43 -1.10 -13.52 9.18
CA GLU A 43 -0.52 -14.78 9.68
C GLU A 43 -0.46 -14.82 11.22
N ALA A 44 -0.14 -13.70 11.87
CA ALA A 44 -0.13 -13.61 13.32
C ALA A 44 -1.54 -13.77 13.91
N LEU A 45 -2.56 -13.12 13.31
CA LEU A 45 -3.95 -13.27 13.73
C LEU A 45 -4.45 -14.71 13.55
N ASP A 46 -4.08 -15.38 12.46
CA ASP A 46 -4.43 -16.77 12.19
C ASP A 46 -3.82 -17.71 13.23
N LYS A 47 -2.53 -17.54 13.54
CA LYS A 47 -1.83 -18.33 14.57
C LYS A 47 -2.44 -18.17 15.96
N MET A 48 -2.99 -17.00 16.26
CA MET A 48 -3.68 -16.71 17.52
C MET A 48 -5.15 -17.14 17.52
N GLY A 49 -5.70 -17.60 16.39
CA GLY A 49 -7.12 -17.93 16.24
C GLY A 49 -8.05 -16.71 16.31
N LEU A 50 -7.54 -15.51 16.02
CA LEU A 50 -8.28 -14.24 16.17
C LEU A 50 -8.89 -13.73 14.87
N THR A 51 -8.48 -14.24 13.71
CA THR A 51 -8.88 -13.73 12.39
C THR A 51 -10.38 -13.63 12.21
N GLN A 52 -11.14 -14.66 12.64
CA GLN A 52 -12.58 -14.71 12.43
C GLN A 52 -13.32 -13.50 13.03
N ASN A 53 -12.92 -13.06 14.23
CA ASN A 53 -13.59 -11.99 14.96
C ASN A 53 -12.76 -10.69 15.02
N THR A 54 -11.84 -10.50 14.08
CA THR A 54 -11.07 -9.25 13.95
C THR A 54 -11.53 -8.48 12.71
N LEU A 55 -11.97 -7.25 12.90
CA LEU A 55 -12.22 -6.30 11.81
C LEU A 55 -10.88 -5.68 11.39
N ILE A 56 -10.51 -5.88 10.12
CA ILE A 56 -9.31 -5.33 9.52
C ILE A 56 -9.72 -4.34 8.44
N ILE A 57 -9.18 -3.13 8.51
CA ILE A 57 -9.36 -2.08 7.52
C ILE A 57 -7.97 -1.68 7.02
N LEU A 58 -7.73 -1.87 5.73
CA LEU A 58 -6.51 -1.42 5.06
C LEU A 58 -6.86 -0.20 4.20
N SER A 59 -6.11 0.88 4.38
CA SER A 59 -6.25 2.09 3.56
C SER A 59 -4.94 2.89 3.48
N SER A 60 -5.00 4.05 2.83
CA SER A 60 -3.91 5.03 2.70
C SER A 60 -4.35 6.37 3.29
N ASP A 61 -3.40 7.19 3.71
CA ASP A 61 -3.64 8.53 4.26
C ASP A 61 -4.00 9.56 3.17
N ASN A 62 -3.40 9.43 1.98
CA ASN A 62 -3.69 10.23 0.78
C ASN A 62 -3.35 9.46 -0.51
N GLY A 63 -3.59 10.13 -1.64
CA GLY A 63 -3.19 9.67 -2.98
C GLY A 63 -1.67 9.56 -3.17
N PRO A 64 -1.23 9.02 -4.31
CA PRO A 64 0.16 8.66 -4.56
C PRO A 64 1.03 9.86 -4.96
N VAL A 65 2.34 9.70 -4.80
CA VAL A 65 3.39 10.56 -5.36
C VAL A 65 4.51 9.68 -5.94
N VAL A 66 5.09 10.07 -7.08
CA VAL A 66 6.15 9.30 -7.75
C VAL A 66 7.53 9.82 -7.36
N ASP A 67 7.90 11.03 -7.78
CA ASP A 67 9.02 11.78 -7.18
C ASP A 67 8.49 12.68 -6.05
N ASP A 68 9.03 12.51 -4.85
CA ASP A 68 8.67 13.29 -3.65
C ASP A 68 9.93 13.91 -3.00
N GLY A 69 10.96 14.22 -3.81
CA GLY A 69 12.12 15.00 -3.38
C GLY A 69 13.41 14.22 -3.15
N TYR A 70 13.53 13.00 -3.68
CA TYR A 70 14.75 12.19 -3.62
C TYR A 70 15.01 11.52 -4.98
N ASP A 71 16.28 11.50 -5.40
CA ASP A 71 16.72 10.80 -6.60
C ASP A 71 16.78 9.28 -6.37
N ASP A 72 15.60 8.64 -6.33
CA ASP A 72 15.44 7.20 -6.25
C ASP A 72 14.99 6.57 -7.59
N LYS A 73 15.00 7.38 -8.66
CA LYS A 73 14.64 7.01 -10.03
C LYS A 73 13.22 6.48 -10.19
N ALA A 74 12.29 6.80 -9.27
CA ALA A 74 10.93 6.28 -9.34
C ALA A 74 10.16 6.67 -10.61
N GLU A 75 10.39 7.86 -11.18
CA GLU A 75 9.78 8.27 -12.46
C GLU A 75 10.34 7.47 -13.64
N GLU A 76 11.66 7.35 -13.73
CA GLU A 76 12.36 6.60 -14.80
C GLU A 76 11.98 5.11 -14.79
N LEU A 77 11.85 4.55 -13.59
CA LEU A 77 11.58 3.13 -13.39
C LEU A 77 10.10 2.81 -13.30
N LEU A 78 9.20 3.79 -13.48
CA LEU A 78 7.76 3.58 -13.30
C LEU A 78 7.18 2.47 -14.20
N ASN A 79 7.85 2.18 -15.33
CA ASN A 79 7.59 1.02 -16.17
C ASN A 79 6.10 0.89 -16.58
N GLY A 80 5.49 2.03 -16.96
CA GLY A 80 4.09 2.11 -17.39
C GLY A 80 3.05 1.97 -16.28
N HIS A 81 3.46 1.88 -15.01
CA HIS A 81 2.53 1.87 -13.89
C HIS A 81 1.86 3.23 -13.71
N GLU A 82 0.55 3.24 -13.46
CA GLU A 82 -0.25 4.45 -13.22
C GLU A 82 -0.72 4.47 -11.75
N PRO A 83 0.02 5.12 -10.81
CA PRO A 83 -0.29 5.04 -9.38
C PRO A 83 -1.68 5.52 -8.97
N ALA A 84 -2.20 6.54 -9.66
CA ALA A 84 -3.54 7.07 -9.43
C ALA A 84 -4.59 6.42 -10.36
N GLY A 85 -4.19 5.41 -11.15
CA GLY A 85 -5.01 4.87 -12.23
C GLY A 85 -5.45 5.95 -13.21
N ASN A 86 -6.73 5.93 -13.57
CA ASN A 86 -7.36 6.90 -14.46
C ASN A 86 -7.75 8.24 -13.80
N LEU A 87 -7.39 8.45 -12.53
CA LEU A 87 -7.78 9.63 -11.76
C LEU A 87 -6.81 10.79 -12.01
N ARG A 88 -7.36 12.01 -12.00
CA ARG A 88 -6.56 13.23 -12.14
C ARG A 88 -5.86 13.57 -10.82
N GLY A 89 -4.56 13.88 -10.88
CA GLY A 89 -3.76 14.36 -9.75
C GLY A 89 -3.13 13.24 -8.92
N GLY A 90 -2.50 13.65 -7.81
CA GLY A 90 -1.83 12.79 -6.82
C GLY A 90 -1.79 13.50 -5.48
N LYS A 91 -0.92 13.08 -4.55
CA LYS A 91 -0.63 13.78 -3.29
C LYS A 91 -0.54 15.30 -3.51
N TYR A 92 -1.07 16.08 -2.57
CA TYR A 92 -1.20 17.56 -2.62
C TYR A 92 -2.31 18.12 -3.51
N SER A 93 -2.88 17.33 -4.42
CA SER A 93 -3.97 17.75 -5.29
C SER A 93 -5.33 17.72 -4.60
N ALA A 94 -6.22 18.66 -4.93
CA ALA A 94 -7.64 18.62 -4.57
C ALA A 94 -8.47 17.73 -5.53
N PHE A 95 -7.89 17.26 -6.63
CA PHE A 95 -8.55 16.32 -7.56
C PHE A 95 -8.58 14.90 -6.99
N GLU A 96 -9.41 14.04 -7.59
CA GLU A 96 -9.66 12.65 -7.13
C GLU A 96 -8.40 11.83 -6.86
N GLY A 97 -7.34 11.96 -7.68
CA GLY A 97 -6.09 11.23 -7.47
C GLY A 97 -5.33 11.65 -6.21
N GLY A 98 -5.68 12.78 -5.57
CA GLY A 98 -5.09 13.21 -4.31
C GLY A 98 -5.79 12.68 -3.06
N THR A 99 -7.09 12.36 -3.15
CA THR A 99 -7.93 12.03 -1.99
C THR A 99 -8.60 10.67 -2.07
N ARG A 100 -8.79 10.11 -3.27
CA ARG A 100 -9.33 8.75 -3.43
C ARG A 100 -8.24 7.73 -3.15
N VAL A 101 -8.47 6.89 -2.15
CA VAL A 101 -7.51 5.91 -1.63
C VAL A 101 -8.07 4.49 -1.73
N PRO A 102 -7.21 3.45 -1.79
CA PRO A 102 -7.69 2.08 -1.64
C PRO A 102 -8.32 1.89 -0.26
N VAL A 103 -9.40 1.13 -0.19
CA VAL A 103 -10.01 0.68 1.06
C VAL A 103 -10.38 -0.78 0.91
N ILE A 104 -9.86 -1.63 1.79
CA ILE A 104 -10.24 -3.04 1.91
C ILE A 104 -10.73 -3.26 3.33
N VAL A 105 -11.92 -3.84 3.46
CA VAL A 105 -12.50 -4.23 4.75
C VAL A 105 -12.58 -5.75 4.79
N HIS A 106 -11.96 -6.36 5.80
CA HIS A 106 -11.95 -7.80 6.00
C HIS A 106 -12.43 -8.13 7.42
N TRP A 107 -13.55 -8.84 7.52
CA TRP A 107 -14.07 -9.33 8.80
C TRP A 107 -14.90 -10.60 8.59
N PRO A 108 -14.28 -11.80 8.66
CA PRO A 108 -14.91 -13.05 8.25
C PRO A 108 -16.22 -13.40 8.97
N LYS A 109 -16.36 -13.03 10.25
CA LYS A 109 -17.59 -13.31 11.01
C LYS A 109 -18.82 -12.52 10.54
N ALA A 110 -18.61 -11.35 9.95
CA ALA A 110 -19.70 -10.44 9.54
C ALA A 110 -19.85 -10.33 8.02
N ILE A 111 -18.73 -10.41 7.28
CA ILE A 111 -18.67 -10.25 5.83
C ILE A 111 -18.42 -11.64 5.22
N ASN A 112 -19.51 -12.31 4.84
CA ASN A 112 -19.48 -13.71 4.41
C ASN A 112 -19.32 -13.90 2.90
N LYS A 113 -19.32 -12.81 2.12
CA LYS A 113 -19.16 -12.80 0.66
C LYS A 113 -18.31 -11.60 0.24
N PRO A 114 -17.36 -11.77 -0.68
CA PRO A 114 -16.65 -10.64 -1.29
C PRO A 114 -17.64 -9.78 -2.09
N GLU A 115 -17.58 -8.47 -1.90
CA GLU A 115 -18.39 -7.48 -2.60
C GLU A 115 -17.54 -6.26 -2.96
N VAL A 116 -17.93 -5.56 -4.02
CA VAL A 116 -17.32 -4.30 -4.45
C VAL A 116 -18.45 -3.27 -4.53
N SER A 117 -18.27 -2.12 -3.89
CA SER A 117 -19.21 -0.99 -3.94
C SER A 117 -18.93 -0.06 -5.13
#